data_AF-A0A418VLR5-F1
#
_entry.id   AF-A0A418VLR5-F1
#
_cell.length_a   1.000
_cell.length_b   1.000
_cell.length_c   1.000
_cell.angle_alpha   90.00
_cell.angle_beta   90.00
_cell.angle_gamma   90.00
#
_symmetry.space_group_name_H-M   'P 1'
#
loop_
_entity.id
_entity.type
_entity.pdbx_description
1 polymer ?
#
loop_
_entity_poly.entity_id
_entity_poly.type
_entity_poly.pdbx_seq_one_letter_code
_entity_poly.pdbx_strand_id
1 'polypeptide(L)'
;MRSSSMILLCSVALVAALAVSERVGTPAVLIEPAVAATPVAPAPPPPPVFRTVTSSSCSANGCPTTCETDEALISAICIGSTGAKFSESLVVENGQITASCGPSSTAIVVSCARK
;
A
#
# COMPACT_ATOMS: atom_id res chain seq x y z
N MET A 1 4.96 13.96 -42.42
CA MET A 1 3.88 13.15 -41.82
C MET A 1 3.71 11.85 -42.59
N ARG A 2 4.57 10.84 -42.39
CA ARG A 2 4.47 9.49 -42.99
C ARG A 2 5.23 8.45 -42.16
N SER A 3 5.01 8.41 -40.85
CA SER A 3 5.59 7.36 -40.00
C SER A 3 4.68 7.05 -38.80
N SER A 4 3.41 6.73 -39.08
CA SER A 4 2.46 6.28 -38.04
C SER A 4 1.53 5.15 -38.50
N SER A 5 1.73 4.57 -39.69
CA SER A 5 0.83 3.51 -40.22
C SER A 5 1.46 2.12 -40.28
N MET A 6 2.72 1.91 -39.86
CA MET A 6 3.38 0.60 -39.95
C MET A 6 3.35 -0.25 -38.68
N ILE A 7 2.83 0.25 -37.56
CA ILE A 7 2.82 -0.50 -36.28
C ILE A 7 1.48 -1.23 -36.03
N LEU A 8 0.43 -0.93 -36.80
CA LEU A 8 -0.92 -1.43 -36.54
C LEU A 8 -1.32 -2.71 -37.31
N LEU A 9 -0.41 -3.29 -38.10
CA LEU A 9 -0.69 -4.46 -38.96
C LEU A 9 -0.10 -5.80 -38.46
N CYS A 10 0.67 -5.82 -37.36
CA CYS A 10 1.33 -7.04 -36.87
C CYS A 10 0.55 -7.87 -35.84
N SER A 11 -0.64 -7.45 -35.40
CA SER A 11 -1.32 -8.04 -34.23
C SER A 11 -2.45 -9.03 -34.53
N VAL A 12 -2.79 -9.32 -35.78
CA VAL A 12 -3.96 -10.17 -36.12
C VAL A 12 -3.57 -11.61 -36.56
N ALA A 13 -2.30 -11.91 -36.77
CA ALA A 13 -1.89 -13.21 -37.34
C ALA A 13 -1.62 -14.33 -36.31
N LEU A 14 -1.61 -14.04 -35.00
CA LEU A 14 -1.18 -15.01 -33.98
C LEU A 14 -2.31 -15.84 -33.33
N VAL A 15 -3.59 -15.63 -33.70
CA VAL A 15 -4.74 -16.28 -33.04
C VAL A 15 -5.28 -17.49 -33.84
N ALA A 16 -4.74 -17.80 -35.02
CA ALA A 16 -5.26 -18.86 -35.90
C ALA A 16 -4.51 -20.20 -35.84
N ALA A 17 -3.60 -20.41 -34.88
CA ALA A 17 -2.79 -21.62 -34.77
C ALA A 17 -3.32 -22.67 -33.75
N LEU A 18 -4.60 -22.59 -33.36
CA LEU A 18 -5.22 -23.51 -32.39
C LEU A 18 -6.21 -24.52 -33.00
N ALA A 19 -6.24 -24.65 -34.34
CA ALA A 19 -7.07 -25.65 -35.00
C ALA A 19 -6.18 -26.75 -35.60
N VAL A 20 -6.52 -28.01 -35.30
CA VAL A 20 -5.91 -29.26 -35.80
C VAL A 20 -4.77 -29.80 -34.92
N SER A 21 -5.15 -30.49 -33.86
CA SER A 21 -4.44 -31.72 -33.49
C SER A 21 -5.43 -32.87 -33.51
N GLU A 22 -5.18 -33.76 -34.46
CA GLU A 22 -5.99 -34.89 -34.85
C GLU A 22 -6.15 -35.90 -33.71
N ARG A 23 -7.35 -36.50 -33.65
CA ARG A 23 -7.59 -37.70 -32.87
C ARG A 23 -6.91 -38.89 -33.56
N VAL A 24 -5.82 -39.36 -32.99
CA VAL A 24 -5.23 -40.68 -33.29
C VAL A 24 -5.02 -41.40 -31.95
N GLY A 25 -5.52 -42.63 -31.86
CA GLY A 25 -5.81 -43.32 -30.61
C GLY A 25 -4.66 -44.12 -29.96
N THR A 26 -5.10 -45.07 -29.11
CA THR A 26 -4.39 -46.11 -28.32
C THR A 26 -3.99 -45.72 -26.89
N PRO A 27 -3.92 -46.70 -25.96
CA PRO A 27 -5.02 -47.30 -25.20
C PRO A 27 -5.09 -46.73 -23.77
N ALA A 28 -6.17 -47.06 -23.05
CA ALA A 28 -6.40 -46.65 -21.67
C ALA A 28 -5.27 -47.14 -20.73
N VAL A 29 -4.32 -46.25 -20.42
CA VAL A 29 -3.46 -46.37 -19.25
C VAL A 29 -4.32 -46.01 -18.04
N LEU A 30 -4.47 -46.97 -17.13
CA LEU A 30 -5.10 -46.76 -15.83
C LEU A 30 -4.22 -45.79 -15.03
N ILE A 31 -4.56 -44.50 -15.05
CA ILE A 31 -3.92 -43.48 -14.21
C ILE A 31 -4.57 -43.59 -12.84
N GLU A 32 -3.83 -44.11 -11.87
CA GLU A 32 -4.18 -44.02 -10.46
C GLU A 32 -4.40 -42.54 -10.10
N PRO A 33 -5.52 -42.15 -9.45
CA PRO A 33 -5.81 -40.75 -9.23
C PRO A 33 -4.78 -40.17 -8.26
N ALA A 34 -3.81 -39.42 -8.78
CA ALA A 34 -2.99 -38.55 -7.97
C ALA A 34 -3.94 -37.55 -7.31
N VAL A 35 -4.11 -37.67 -5.98
CA VAL A 35 -4.80 -36.67 -5.17
C VAL A 35 -4.04 -35.36 -5.38
N ALA A 36 -4.61 -34.49 -6.21
CA ALA A 36 -4.03 -33.19 -6.49
C ALA A 36 -3.91 -32.43 -5.17
N ALA A 37 -2.68 -32.13 -4.76
CA ALA A 37 -2.44 -31.23 -3.64
C ALA A 37 -3.12 -29.89 -3.95
N THR A 38 -4.06 -29.49 -3.12
CA THR A 38 -4.72 -28.19 -3.25
C THR A 38 -3.65 -27.09 -3.11
N PRO A 39 -3.60 -26.10 -4.01
CA PRO A 39 -2.66 -25.00 -3.88
C PRO A 39 -2.92 -24.27 -2.56
N VAL A 40 -1.91 -24.24 -1.69
CA VAL A 40 -1.95 -23.45 -0.46
C VAL A 40 -1.90 -21.98 -0.87
N ALA A 41 -2.91 -21.21 -0.46
CA ALA A 41 -2.92 -19.78 -0.70
C ALA A 41 -1.72 -19.10 -0.01
N PRO A 42 -1.08 -18.10 -0.64
CA PRO A 42 -0.01 -17.34 0.01
C PRO A 42 -0.51 -16.74 1.33
N ALA A 43 0.32 -16.82 2.37
CA ALA A 43 0.03 -16.14 3.63
C ALA A 43 -0.09 -14.62 3.38
N PRO A 44 -1.01 -13.93 4.07
CA PRO A 44 -1.11 -12.48 3.96
C PRO A 44 0.19 -11.81 4.45
N PRO A 45 0.56 -10.67 3.85
CA PRO A 45 1.74 -9.93 4.28
C PRO A 45 1.57 -9.47 5.74
N PRO A 46 2.68 -9.39 6.51
CA PRO A 46 2.63 -8.88 7.88
C PRO A 46 2.12 -7.44 7.92
N PRO A 47 1.46 -7.01 9.02
CA PRO A 47 0.99 -5.65 9.17
C PRO A 47 2.15 -4.64 9.15
N PRO A 48 1.92 -3.40 8.67
CA PRO A 48 2.95 -2.39 8.65
C PRO A 48 3.38 -2.01 10.08
N VAL A 49 4.69 -1.96 10.31
CA VAL A 49 5.31 -1.63 11.61
C VAL A 49 5.19 -0.13 11.92
N PHE A 50 4.92 0.68 10.90
CA PHE A 50 4.76 2.12 10.98
C PHE A 50 3.40 2.53 10.40
N ARG A 51 2.76 3.51 11.04
CA ARG A 51 1.55 4.13 10.54
C ARG A 51 1.69 5.64 10.53
N THR A 52 0.93 6.27 9.65
CA THR A 52 0.86 7.72 9.56
C THR A 52 -0.54 8.19 9.95
N VAL A 53 -0.60 9.10 10.91
CA VAL A 53 -1.84 9.73 11.39
C VAL A 53 -1.83 11.18 10.94
N THR A 54 -2.83 11.57 10.16
CA THR A 54 -2.97 12.95 9.70
C THR A 54 -4.18 13.58 10.37
N SER A 55 -4.00 14.77 10.95
CA SER A 55 -5.08 15.55 11.53
C SER A 55 -5.11 16.95 10.95
N SER A 56 -6.29 17.39 10.51
CA SER A 56 -6.57 18.74 10.01
C SER A 56 -7.44 19.56 10.97
N SER A 57 -7.74 19.02 12.16
CA SER A 57 -8.52 19.70 13.20
C SER A 57 -7.66 20.66 14.03
N CYS A 58 -7.11 21.66 13.36
CA CYS A 58 -6.28 22.69 13.99
C CYS A 58 -7.16 23.80 14.57
N SER A 59 -6.98 24.10 15.86
CA SER A 59 -7.64 25.21 16.56
C SER A 59 -6.59 26.23 17.04
N ALA A 60 -7.00 27.26 17.79
CA ALA A 60 -6.07 28.22 18.39
C ALA A 60 -4.98 27.55 19.26
N ASN A 61 -5.29 26.39 19.85
CA ASN A 61 -4.36 25.59 20.64
C ASN A 61 -3.56 24.58 19.80
N GLY A 62 -3.65 24.68 18.48
CA GLY A 62 -3.02 23.76 17.54
C GLY A 62 -3.88 22.57 17.14
N CYS A 63 -3.24 21.63 16.44
CA CYS A 63 -3.80 20.34 16.07
C CYS A 63 -3.05 19.24 16.84
N PRO A 64 -3.56 18.81 18.01
CA PRO A 64 -2.97 17.70 18.75
C PRO A 64 -3.24 16.39 18.01
N THR A 65 -2.25 15.50 17.99
CA THR A 65 -2.37 14.15 17.41
C THR A 65 -1.50 13.18 18.20
N THR A 66 -2.06 12.02 18.50
CA THR A 66 -1.47 11.06 19.43
C THR A 66 -1.26 9.71 18.75
N CYS A 67 -0.12 9.07 19.02
CA CYS A 67 0.12 7.67 18.67
C CYS A 67 -0.56 6.72 19.67
N GLU A 68 -0.82 5.44 19.34
CA GLU A 68 -1.35 4.53 20.37
C GLU A 68 -0.37 4.35 21.52
N THR A 69 -0.89 3.84 22.64
CA THR A 69 -0.11 3.42 23.80
C THR A 69 1.04 2.45 23.45
N ASP A 70 0.80 1.53 22.51
CA ASP A 70 1.80 0.53 22.06
C ASP A 70 2.73 1.05 20.94
N GLU A 71 2.68 2.35 20.66
CA GLU A 71 3.45 2.97 19.60
C GLU A 71 4.41 4.05 20.12
N ALA A 72 5.48 4.27 19.39
CA ALA A 72 6.44 5.35 19.57
C ALA A 72 6.27 6.37 18.44
N LEU A 73 6.32 7.65 18.80
CA LEU A 73 6.32 8.74 17.83
C LEU A 73 7.69 8.82 17.16
N ILE A 74 7.73 8.65 15.84
CA ILE A 74 8.95 8.74 15.03
C ILE A 74 9.15 10.16 14.53
N SER A 75 8.09 10.78 14.04
CA SER A 75 8.12 12.15 13.56
C SER A 75 6.75 12.77 13.63
N ALA A 76 6.72 14.09 13.75
CA ALA A 76 5.51 14.88 13.66
C ALA A 76 5.81 16.13 12.82
N ILE A 77 5.07 16.30 11.74
CA ILE A 77 5.26 17.36 10.75
C ILE A 77 4.02 18.23 10.71
N CYS A 78 4.21 19.51 11.00
CA CYS A 78 3.22 20.56 10.84
C CYS A 78 3.24 21.08 9.41
N ILE A 79 2.08 21.07 8.76
CA ILE A 79 1.88 21.63 7.43
C ILE A 79 1.18 22.98 7.62
N GLY A 80 1.80 24.05 7.13
CA GLY A 80 1.22 25.39 7.07
C GLY A 80 1.14 25.91 5.64
N SER A 81 0.61 27.12 5.46
CA SER A 81 0.46 27.74 4.14
C SER A 81 1.78 28.02 3.42
N THR A 82 2.86 28.22 4.18
CA THR A 82 4.19 28.57 3.66
C THR A 82 5.17 27.40 3.60
N GLY A 83 4.77 26.19 4.03
CA GLY A 83 5.61 25.01 4.02
C GLY A 83 5.37 24.05 5.19
N ALA A 84 6.29 23.09 5.36
CA ALA A 84 6.25 22.10 6.42
C ALA A 84 7.37 22.31 7.45
N LYS A 85 7.08 22.03 8.72
CA LYS A 85 8.00 22.17 9.87
C LYS A 85 7.84 20.97 10.79
N PHE A 86 8.83 20.68 11.64
CA PHE A 86 8.63 19.72 12.72
C PHE A 86 7.70 20.30 13.80
N SER A 87 6.97 19.43 14.48
CA SER A 87 6.16 19.80 15.65
C SER A 87 7.01 20.46 16.72
N GLU A 88 6.48 21.56 17.26
CA GLU A 88 7.14 22.38 18.27
C GLU A 88 6.92 21.84 19.68
N SER A 89 5.93 20.95 19.87
CA SER A 89 5.50 20.45 21.17
C SER A 89 5.17 18.97 21.11
N LEU A 90 5.91 18.21 21.92
CA LEU A 90 5.71 16.78 22.15
C LEU A 90 5.45 16.59 23.64
N VAL A 91 4.25 16.11 23.98
CA VAL A 91 3.86 15.84 25.36
C VAL A 91 3.73 14.34 25.53
N VAL A 92 4.32 13.80 26.61
CA VAL A 92 4.18 12.39 26.97
C VAL A 92 3.32 12.29 28.21
N GLU A 93 2.18 11.62 28.09
CA GLU A 93 1.24 11.43 29.19
C GLU A 93 0.70 10.00 29.16
N ASN A 94 0.73 9.31 30.31
CA ASN A 94 0.30 7.90 30.43
C ASN A 94 0.95 6.96 29.39
N GLY A 95 2.20 7.23 28.97
CA GLY A 95 2.91 6.44 27.96
C GLY A 95 2.48 6.68 26.52
N GLN A 96 1.52 7.56 26.28
CA GLN A 96 1.17 8.08 24.96
C GLN A 96 1.93 9.36 24.65
N ILE A 97 2.34 9.51 23.39
CA ILE A 97 3.05 10.70 22.91
C ILE A 97 2.07 11.47 22.02
N THR A 98 1.76 12.69 22.42
CA THR A 98 0.95 13.65 21.66
C THR A 98 1.85 14.71 21.06
N ALA A 99 1.81 14.85 19.74
CA ALA A 99 2.41 15.97 19.05
C ALA A 99 1.36 17.05 18.77
N SER A 100 1.77 18.32 18.84
CA SER A 100 0.90 19.44 18.49
C SER A 100 1.63 20.45 17.62
N CYS A 101 0.90 21.05 16.70
CA CYS A 101 1.39 22.10 15.81
C CYS A 101 0.81 23.47 16.19
N GLY A 102 1.59 24.54 16.09
CA GLY A 102 1.10 25.89 16.37
C GLY A 102 -0.07 26.34 15.47
N PRO A 103 -0.74 27.45 15.83
CA PRO A 103 -1.99 27.90 15.20
C PRO A 103 -1.86 28.31 13.73
N SER A 104 -0.65 28.53 13.23
CA SER A 104 -0.39 28.82 11.81
C SER A 104 -0.39 27.57 10.92
N SER A 105 -0.56 26.38 11.50
CA SER A 105 -0.60 25.11 10.78
C SER A 105 -2.02 24.76 10.35
N THR A 106 -2.15 24.21 9.16
CA THR A 106 -3.40 23.71 8.58
C THR A 106 -3.60 22.21 8.81
N ALA A 107 -2.50 21.46 9.02
CA ALA A 107 -2.55 20.05 9.36
C ALA A 107 -1.30 19.61 10.13
N ILE A 108 -1.38 18.45 10.76
CA ILE A 108 -0.26 17.70 11.32
C ILE A 108 -0.24 16.29 10.73
N VAL A 109 0.95 15.79 10.44
CA VAL A 109 1.21 14.42 9.98
C VAL A 109 2.18 13.78 10.97
N VAL A 110 1.72 12.75 11.68
CA VAL A 110 2.49 12.03 12.69
C VAL A 110 2.81 10.63 12.19
N SER A 111 4.08 10.24 12.20
CA SER A 111 4.50 8.84 12.00
C SER A 111 4.67 8.16 13.35
N CYS A 112 3.95 7.08 13.54
CA CYS A 112 4.00 6.23 14.73
C CYS A 112 4.56 4.86 14.34
N ALA A 113 5.42 4.28 15.18
CA ALA A 113 5.96 2.93 15.02
C ALA A 113 5.53 2.05 16.18
N ARG A 114 5.30 0.76 15.95
CA ARG A 114 5.09 -0.19 17.06
C ARG A 114 6.37 -0.32 17.89
N LYS A 115 6.23 -0.31 19.22
CA LYS A 115 7.32 -0.52 20.18
C LYS A 115 7.77 -1.98 20.22
#